data_AF-A0A7C9IKK3-F1
#
_entry.id   AF-A0A7C9IKK3-F1
#
_cell.length_a   1.000
_cell.length_b   1.000
_cell.length_c   1.000
_cell.angle_alpha   90.00
_cell.angle_beta   90.00
_cell.angle_gamma   90.00
#
_symmetry.space_group_name_H-M   'P 1'
#
loop_
_entity.id
_entity.type
_entity.pdbx_description
1 polymer ?
#
loop_
_entity_poly.entity_id
_entity_poly.type
_entity_poly.pdbx_seq_one_letter_code
_entity_poly.pdbx_strand_id
1 'polypeptide(L)' 'MGQFFPDADQFPLEDQIKHLGDDELLDFWEETQYLERMLVEEENSEVEHSLEYERAILQELMLRSCRRTLAGNG' A
#
# COMPACT_ATOMS: atom_id res chain seq x y z
N MET A 1 1.27 15.26 -4.84
CA MET A 1 1.05 15.10 -6.30
C MET A 1 1.77 13.83 -6.68
N GLY A 2 1.08 12.68 -6.65
CA GLY A 2 1.68 11.38 -6.97
C GLY A 2 2.10 11.33 -8.43
N GLN A 3 3.38 11.04 -8.67
CA GLN A 3 3.87 10.75 -10.02
C GLN A 3 3.41 9.34 -10.39
N PHE A 4 2.47 9.24 -11.31
CA PHE A 4 2.10 7.95 -11.88
C PHE A 4 3.28 7.46 -12.74
N PHE A 5 3.97 6.41 -12.28
CA PHE A 5 5.09 5.83 -13.02
C PHE A 5 4.51 4.89 -14.10
N PRO A 6 4.65 5.21 -15.40
CA PRO A 6 4.18 4.34 -16.48
C PRO A 6 4.92 3.00 -16.54
N ASP A 7 6.05 2.87 -15.83
CA ASP A 7 6.81 1.62 -15.68
C ASP A 7 6.39 0.78 -14.46
N ALA A 8 5.36 1.19 -13.70
CA ALA A 8 4.89 0.45 -12.53
C ALA A 8 4.46 -1.00 -12.89
N ASP A 9 3.90 -1.21 -14.09
CA ASP A 9 3.55 -2.54 -14.62
C ASP A 9 4.76 -3.48 -14.82
N GLN A 10 6.01 -2.98 -14.77
CA GLN A 10 7.20 -3.81 -14.92
C GLN A 10 7.65 -4.48 -13.62
N PHE A 11 7.13 -4.04 -12.46
CA PHE A 11 7.56 -4.53 -11.15
C PHE A 11 6.41 -5.12 -10.34
N PRO A 12 6.65 -6.22 -9.59
CA PRO A 12 5.67 -6.75 -8.66
C PRO A 12 5.18 -5.67 -7.71
N LEU A 13 3.90 -5.71 -7.35
CA LEU A 13 3.26 -4.74 -6.45
C LEU A 13 4.05 -4.55 -5.14
N GLU A 14 4.54 -5.64 -4.58
CA GLU A 14 5.35 -5.67 -3.37
C GLU A 14 6.61 -4.81 -3.51
N ASP A 15 7.23 -4.81 -4.69
CA ASP A 15 8.41 -3.99 -4.93
C ASP A 15 8.02 -2.53 -5.10
N GLN A 16 6.91 -2.20 -5.75
CA GLN A 16 6.41 -0.83 -5.81
C GLN A 16 6.19 -0.24 -4.40
N ILE A 17 5.54 -1.01 -3.51
CA ILE A 17 5.26 -0.62 -2.12
C ILE A 17 6.56 -0.41 -1.31
N LYS A 18 7.59 -1.24 -1.53
CA LYS A 18 8.90 -1.08 -0.86
C LYS A 18 9.63 0.19 -1.27
N HIS A 19 9.39 0.72 -2.46
CA HIS A 19 10.03 1.96 -2.93
C HIS A 19 9.40 3.22 -2.35
N LEU A 20 8.17 3.14 -1.79
CA LEU A 20 7.50 4.28 -1.18
C LEU A 20 8.17 4.68 0.14
N GLY A 21 8.28 5.99 0.37
CA GLY A 21 8.66 6.54 1.69
C GLY A 21 7.66 6.16 2.78
N ASP A 22 8.00 6.38 4.06
CA ASP A 22 7.08 6.07 5.17
C ASP A 22 5.81 6.93 5.12
N ASP A 23 5.97 8.24 4.98
CA ASP A 23 4.83 9.17 4.89
C ASP A 23 4.04 8.94 3.59
N GLU A 24 4.75 8.69 2.48
CA GLU A 24 4.13 8.40 1.18
C GLU A 24 3.31 7.10 1.18
N LEU A 25 3.79 6.05 1.87
CA LEU A 25 3.05 4.80 2.02
C LEU A 25 1.79 4.98 2.88
N LEU A 26 1.85 5.84 3.90
CA LEU A 26 0.70 6.14 4.75
C LEU A 26 -0.35 6.98 4.01
N ASP A 27 0.08 8.00 3.26
CA ASP A 27 -0.79 8.81 2.40
C ASP A 27 -1.48 7.91 1.36
N PHE A 28 -0.70 7.03 0.70
CA PHE A 28 -1.23 6.08 -0.28
C PHE A 28 -2.27 5.13 0.32
N TRP A 29 -2.00 4.59 1.52
CA TRP A 29 -2.93 3.74 2.24
C TRP A 29 -4.26 4.45 2.55
N GLU A 30 -4.19 5.71 3.01
CA GLU A 30 -5.38 6.52 3.31
C GLU A 30 -6.22 6.78 2.05
N GLU A 31 -5.58 7.17 0.94
CA GLU A 31 -6.25 7.39 -0.34
C GLU A 31 -6.95 6.11 -0.83
N THR A 32 -6.30 4.97 -0.72
CA THR A 32 -6.86 3.67 -1.15
C THR A 32 -8.10 3.31 -0.34
N GLN A 33 -8.06 3.49 0.99
CA GLN A 33 -9.19 3.24 1.88
C GLN A 33 -10.37 4.21 1.65
N TYR A 34 -10.06 5.46 1.29
CA TYR A 34 -11.08 6.44 0.91
C TYR A 34 -11.79 6.04 -0.39
N LEU A 35 -11.04 5.61 -1.40
CA LEU A 35 -11.58 5.15 -2.68
C LEU A 35 -12.42 3.89 -2.52
N GLU A 36 -11.94 2.90 -1.76
CA GLU A 36 -12.67 1.66 -1.50
C GLU A 36 -14.03 1.93 -0.84
N ARG A 37 -14.08 2.83 0.14
CA ARG A 37 -15.34 3.26 0.76
C ARG A 37 -16.33 3.90 -0.21
N MET A 38 -15.84 4.57 -1.26
CA MET A 38 -16.67 5.13 -2.32
C MET A 38 -17.14 4.06 -3.31
N LEU A 39 -16.32 3.02 -3.54
CA LEU A 39 -16.56 1.93 -4.51
C LEU A 39 -17.39 0.76 -3.96
N VAL A 40 -17.43 0.58 -2.63
CA VAL A 40 -18.22 -0.48 -1.95
C VAL A 40 -19.73 -0.41 -2.26
N GLU A 41 -20.23 0.70 -2.81
CA GLU A 41 -21.61 0.80 -3.29
C GLU A 41 -21.86 0.12 -4.66
N GLU A 42 -20.83 -0.24 -5.45
CA GLU A 42 -21.02 -0.54 -6.88
C GLU A 42 -20.52 -1.90 -7.42
N GLU A 43 -19.56 -2.64 -6.84
CA GLU A 43 -19.07 -3.86 -7.53
C GLU A 43 -18.48 -5.00 -6.67
N ASN A 44 -18.81 -6.26 -7.00
CA ASN A 44 -18.36 -7.48 -6.31
C ASN A 44 -17.07 -8.11 -6.91
N SER A 45 -16.64 -7.71 -8.11
CA SER A 45 -15.51 -8.34 -8.81
C SER A 45 -14.15 -7.68 -8.52
N GLU A 46 -14.13 -6.39 -8.14
CA GLU A 46 -12.89 -5.66 -7.78
C GLU A 46 -12.35 -6.04 -6.39
N VAL A 47 -13.13 -6.79 -5.60
CA VAL A 47 -12.79 -7.15 -4.21
C VAL A 47 -11.54 -8.02 -4.13
N GLU A 48 -11.33 -8.97 -5.06
CA GLU A 48 -10.18 -9.88 -5.01
C GLU A 48 -8.85 -9.14 -5.24
N HIS A 49 -8.83 -8.18 -6.17
CA HIS A 49 -7.67 -7.31 -6.37
C HIS A 49 -7.49 -6.34 -5.20
N SER A 50 -8.56 -5.72 -4.67
CA SER A 50 -8.48 -4.84 -3.49
C SER A 50 -7.76 -5.51 -2.31
N LEU A 51 -8.11 -6.78 -2.04
CA LEU A 51 -7.53 -7.56 -0.94
C LEU A 51 -6.04 -7.86 -1.12
N GLU A 52 -5.55 -8.03 -2.36
CA GLU A 52 -4.13 -8.25 -2.62
C GLU A 52 -3.29 -7.00 -2.34
N TYR A 53 -3.78 -5.82 -2.76
CA TYR A 53 -3.15 -4.53 -2.47
C TYR A 53 -3.13 -4.22 -0.98
N GLU A 54 -4.28 -4.34 -0.30
CA GLU A 54 -4.39 -4.12 1.14
C GLU A 54 -3.40 -5.01 1.90
N ARG A 55 -3.36 -6.30 1.55
CA ARG A 55 -2.46 -7.25 2.20
C ARG A 55 -1.00 -6.85 2.04
N ALA A 56 -0.58 -6.46 0.83
CA ALA A 56 0.79 -6.07 0.58
C ALA A 56 1.20 -4.81 1.36
N ILE A 57 0.30 -3.81 1.43
CA ILE A 57 0.52 -2.57 2.20
C ILE A 57 0.64 -2.87 3.69
N LEU A 58 -0.29 -3.65 4.26
CA LEU A 58 -0.28 -4.02 5.68
C LEU A 58 0.99 -4.81 6.04
N GLN A 59 1.43 -5.72 5.18
CA GLN A 59 2.66 -6.48 5.41
C GLN A 59 3.89 -5.57 5.48
N GLU A 60 4.02 -4.60 4.59
CA GLU A 60 5.14 -3.66 4.60
C GLU A 60 5.09 -2.73 5.82
N LEU A 61 3.90 -2.21 6.18
CA LEU A 61 3.71 -1.40 7.39
C LEU A 61 4.12 -2.15 8.66
N MET A 62 3.72 -3.43 8.78
CA MET A 62 4.15 -4.29 9.89
C MET A 62 5.66 -4.49 9.89
N LEU A 63 6.27 -4.78 8.73
CA LEU A 63 7.72 -4.95 8.60
C LEU A 63 8.49 -3.70 9.05
N ARG A 64 8.09 -2.51 8.58
CA ARG A 64 8.70 -1.24 8.96
C ARG A 64 8.55 -0.95 10.45
N SER A 65 7.37 -1.23 11.01
CA SER A 65 7.12 -1.12 12.45
C SER A 65 8.05 -2.04 13.26
N CYS A 66 8.15 -3.32 12.91
CA CYS A 66 9.06 -4.26 13.56
C CYS A 66 10.53 -3.82 13.45
N ARG A 67 10.97 -3.37 12.27
CA ARG A 67 12.34 -2.85 12.07
C ARG A 67 12.61 -1.63 12.93
N ARG A 68 11.65 -0.71 13.07
CA ARG A 68 11.76 0.47 13.92
C ARG A 68 11.82 0.10 15.40
N THR A 69 11.01 -0.86 15.85
CA THR A 69 11.08 -1.40 17.22
C THR A 69 12.43 -2.06 17.51
N LEU A 70 12.98 -2.82 16.56
CA LEU A 70 14.29 -3.46 16.68
C LEU A 70 15.44 -2.44 16.67
N ALA A 71 15.36 -1.40 15.84
CA ALA A 71 16.37 -0.34 15.75
C ALA A 71 16.34 0.64 16.93
N GLY A 72 15.20 0.81 17.60
CA GLY A 72 15.03 1.71 18.75
C GLY A 72 15.44 1.11 20.11
N ASN A 73 15.95 -0.13 20.16
CA ASN A 73 16.42 -0.81 21.37
C ASN A 73 17.97 -0.95 21.42
N GLY A 74 18.71 -0.09 20.72
CA GLY A 74 20.18 -0.04 20.72
C GLY A 74 20.75 1.11 21.54
#